data_AF-A0A7K2YJR1-F1
#
_entry.id   AF-A0A7K2YJR1-F1
#
_cell.length_a   1.000
_cell.length_b   1.000
_cell.length_c   1.000
_cell.angle_alpha   90.00
_cell.angle_beta   90.00
_cell.angle_gamma   90.00
#
_symmetry.space_group_name_H-M   'P 1'
#
loop_
_entity.id
_entity.type
_entity.pdbx_description
1 polymer ?
#
loop_
_entity_poly.entity_id
_entity_poly.type
_entity_poly.pdbx_seq_one_letter_code
_entity_poly.pdbx_strand_id
1 'polypeptide(L)' 'AVPDAKARLDAADIRAAVRAGRVRAAFHVYNTDAEVDAAVAALTG' A
#
# COMPACT_ATOMS: atom_id res chain seq x y z
N ALA A 1 8.96 -9.76 3.92
CA ALA A 1 7.78 -9.34 3.14
C ALA A 1 6.63 -9.22 4.12
N VAL A 2 5.80 -8.18 4.01
CA VAL A 2 4.63 -8.02 4.88
C VAL A 2 3.61 -9.10 4.51
N PRO A 3 3.20 -9.98 5.45
CA PRO A 3 2.13 -10.95 5.20
C PRO A 3 0.83 -10.24 4.83
N ASP A 4 0.07 -10.83 3.91
CA ASP A 4 -1.25 -10.33 3.49
C ASP A 4 -1.27 -8.86 3.05
N ALA A 5 -0.13 -8.33 2.60
CA ALA A 5 0.06 -6.91 2.30
C ALA A 5 -1.03 -6.32 1.37
N LYS A 6 -1.50 -7.09 0.40
CA LYS A 6 -2.59 -6.67 -0.49
C LYS A 6 -3.92 -6.51 0.26
N ALA A 7 -4.26 -7.47 1.12
CA ALA A 7 -5.50 -7.41 1.90
C ALA A 7 -5.46 -6.27 2.93
N ARG A 8 -4.30 -6.01 3.54
CA ARG A 8 -4.12 -4.89 4.46
C ARG A 8 -4.33 -3.53 3.77
N LEU A 9 -3.77 -3.36 2.57
CA LEU A 9 -3.98 -2.15 1.77
C LEU A 9 -5.45 -2.01 1.32
N ASP A 10 -6.10 -3.10 0.90
CA ASP A 10 -7.53 -3.07 0.52
C ASP A 10 -8.43 -2.68 1.70
N ALA A 11 -8.13 -3.15 2.91
CA ALA A 11 -8.87 -2.79 4.12
C ALA A 11 -8.72 -1.30 4.48
N ALA A 12 -7.64 -0.66 4.05
CA ALA A 12 -7.40 0.76 4.19
C ALA A 12 -7.92 1.59 2.99
N ASP A 13 -8.64 0.97 2.06
CA ASP A 13 -9.09 1.58 0.79
C ASP A 13 -7.92 2.09 -0.10
N ILE A 14 -6.76 1.44 -0.01
CA ILE A 14 -5.55 1.79 -0.76
C ILE A 14 -5.31 0.78 -1.88
N ARG A 15 -5.28 1.28 -3.12
CA ARG A 15 -5.11 0.43 -4.30
C ARG A 15 -3.63 0.18 -4.60
N ALA A 16 -3.25 -1.09 -4.70
CA ALA A 16 -1.91 -1.50 -5.12
C ALA A 16 -1.94 -2.70 -6.07
N ALA A 17 -0.90 -2.84 -6.89
CA ALA A 17 -0.73 -3.98 -7.79
C ALA A 17 -0.02 -5.15 -7.09
N VAL A 18 -0.31 -6.38 -7.51
CA VAL A 18 0.45 -7.58 -7.12
C VAL A 18 1.14 -8.15 -8.35
N ARG A 19 2.46 -8.37 -8.26
CA ARG A 19 3.26 -8.98 -9.33
C ARG A 19 4.21 -10.01 -8.73
N ALA A 20 4.20 -11.23 -9.26
CA ALA A 20 5.01 -12.35 -8.76
C ALA A 20 4.87 -12.55 -7.24
N GLY A 21 3.62 -12.50 -6.73
CA GLY A 21 3.30 -12.71 -5.32
C GLY A 21 3.72 -11.57 -4.38
N ARG A 22 4.14 -10.41 -4.91
CA ARG A 22 4.56 -9.25 -4.10
C ARG A 22 3.77 -8.00 -4.47
N VAL A 23 3.46 -7.20 -3.46
CA VAL A 23 2.83 -5.89 -3.66
C VAL A 23 3.83 -4.93 -4.31
N ARG A 24 3.32 -4.11 -5.23
CA ARG A 24 3.98 -2.93 -5.78
C ARG A 24 3.11 -1.71 -5.47
N ALA A 25 3.61 -0.86 -4.59
CA ALA A 25 3.06 0.47 -4.36
C ALA A 25 3.73 1.46 -5.32
N ALA A 26 2.93 2.30 -5.95
CA ALA A 26 3.37 3.43 -6.74
C ALA A 26 2.44 4.59 -6.42
N PHE A 27 2.98 5.80 -6.40
CA PHE A 27 2.25 7.01 -6.10
C PHE A 27 2.32 7.95 -7.31
N HIS A 28 1.27 8.73 -7.49
CA HIS A 28 1.25 9.81 -8.46
C HIS A 28 2.01 11.01 -7.90
N VAL A 29 2.50 11.87 -8.80
CA VAL A 29 3.22 13.10 -8.42
C VAL A 29 2.34 14.06 -7.60
N TYR A 30 1.01 13.95 -7.72
CA TYR A 30 0.07 14.75 -6.95
C TYR A 30 -0.35 14.12 -5.61
N ASN A 31 0.19 12.95 -5.25
CA ASN A 31 -0.03 12.41 -3.91
C ASN A 31 0.68 13.26 -2.86
N THR A 32 0.13 13.26 -1.65
CA THR A 32 0.69 13.95 -0.50
C THR A 32 1.43 12.96 0.40
N ASP A 33 2.33 13.48 1.24
CA ASP A 33 3.04 12.67 2.25
C ASP A 33 2.06 11.92 3.16
N ALA A 34 0.93 12.55 3.53
CA ALA A 34 -0.09 11.93 4.36
C ALA A 34 -0.71 10.67 3.72
N GLU A 35 -0.88 10.64 2.39
CA GLU A 35 -1.40 9.47 1.68
C GLU A 35 -0.34 8.35 1.60
N VAL A 36 0.94 8.72 1.47
CA VAL A 36 2.05 7.75 1.54
C VAL A 36 2.15 7.17 2.95
N ASP A 37 2.07 8.00 3.97
CA ASP A 37 2.10 7.59 5.38
C ASP A 37 0.94 6.65 5.72
N ALA A 38 -0.26 6.90 5.19
CA ALA A 38 -1.40 6.00 5.36
C ALA A 38 -1.12 4.60 4.79
N ALA A 39 -0.48 4.51 3.61
CA ALA A 39 -0.09 3.24 3.01
C ALA A 39 0.99 2.51 3.83
N VAL A 40 1.96 3.25 4.36
CA VAL A 40 2.99 2.69 5.26
C VAL A 40 2.34 2.16 6.54
N ALA A 41 1.48 2.96 7.17
CA ALA A 41 0.77 2.60 8.39
C ALA A 41 -0.06 1.32 8.20
N ALA A 42 -0.80 1.20 7.10
CA ALA A 42 -1.57 0.00 6.77
C ALA A 42 -0.70 -1.26 6.60
N LEU A 43 0.56 -1.12 6.16
CA LEU A 43 1.48 -2.24 5.96
C LEU A 43 2.24 -2.63 7.23
N THR A 44 2.47 -1.70 8.15
CA THR A 44 3.34 -1.92 9.32
C THR A 44 2.60 -1.99 10.66
N GLY A 45 1.39 -1.46 10.76
CA GLY A 45 0.52 -1.57 11.93
C GLY A 45 -0.38 -2.79 11.82
#